data_AF-A0A1I2GI50-F1
#
_entry.id   AF-A0A1I2GI50-F1
#
_cell.length_a   1.000
_cell.length_b   1.000
_cell.length_c   1.000
_cell.angle_alpha   90.00
_cell.angle_beta   90.00
_cell.angle_gamma   90.00
#
_symmetry.space_group_name_H-M   'P 1'
#
loop_
_entity.id
_entity.type
_entity.pdbx_description
1 polymer ?
#
loop_
_entity_poly.entity_id
_entity_poly.type
_entity_poly.pdbx_seq_one_letter_code
_entity_poly.pdbx_strand_id
1 'polypeptide(L)'
;MRIVGRFSPLTLALLMLALGCMGDPAGGDDTTGGDDTAGSGDSDTGGDDTPEAAALPIEILGPAGTAVAVRIDVPQDLADAPAAELALTVHNVLEAGAAFVVVGDAEPIDLGAPALRLVRPSGGHATASLALPDGTLRAGENRVVFRYDREIRDVSGFRVLDVALVVGGQRLATGLPADDPATWTAPSADANAIARGERFFTAESRDGGPPCARCHADDGADLAYFAFSNHSLIARAEHHLFSAEEAADIASYIRSLPVAAVGRVFDPPFQPGPAHVGAAGAGYDAVLPADDALGAALFPDGFPDAPAWDIAASFDTSTVALPVELPSWSRWLPRKIDATWFTRGDGALAVAEAALASDGSLEAARAFATAAVHLGKEILITTGDHAGRVELLRYAAVKLWDWQRRHGGFEGADHGFPDGGPAFPYEVGFAFFEAAFVNGLPDAMDQAFSWWMAQAAVNPGRGQTTGDRPLNWRDVLTVADSAGAGPWTLTYLHLVGSLEESQGALADDFGTDRGPVRLLAVPLRRVAGPVRAALMRRFLTREAAFLAGGGSLTSEHHVVLGNAWRDGCDGLTPDERAELRALAPSEVAADLAACP
;
A
#
# COMPACT_ATOMS: atom_id res chain seq x y z
N MET A 1 25.36 -4.52 -34.12
CA MET A 1 26.38 -3.47 -33.93
C MET A 1 26.96 -3.68 -32.53
N ARG A 2 28.17 -4.26 -32.42
CA ARG A 2 28.81 -4.63 -31.14
C ARG A 2 29.64 -3.44 -30.65
N ILE A 3 29.40 -2.96 -29.44
CA ILE A 3 30.33 -2.07 -28.73
C ILE A 3 30.77 -2.79 -27.46
N VAL A 4 32.08 -3.08 -27.44
CA VAL A 4 32.82 -3.67 -26.33
C VAL A 4 33.55 -2.51 -25.65
N GLY A 5 33.24 -2.23 -24.39
CA GLY A 5 33.95 -1.26 -23.55
C GLY A 5 34.67 -1.99 -22.42
N ARG A 6 36.00 -1.87 -22.41
CA ARG A 6 36.94 -2.54 -21.49
C ARG A 6 36.86 -1.95 -20.07
N PHE A 7 36.83 -2.82 -19.06
CA PHE A 7 37.22 -2.49 -17.68
C PHE A 7 38.74 -2.59 -17.52
N SER A 8 39.34 -1.67 -16.75
CA SER A 8 40.71 -1.77 -16.24
C SER A 8 40.66 -1.68 -14.70
N PRO A 9 41.36 -2.56 -13.96
CA PRO A 9 41.39 -2.55 -12.50
C PRO A 9 42.65 -1.82 -11.95
N LEU A 10 42.64 -1.58 -10.63
CA LEU A 10 43.64 -0.97 -9.75
C LEU A 10 43.70 0.57 -9.72
N THR A 11 43.34 1.19 -8.58
CA THR A 11 44.27 1.40 -7.45
C THR A 11 43.53 1.96 -6.23
N LEU A 12 43.84 1.36 -5.09
CA LEU A 12 43.38 1.63 -3.73
C LEU A 12 44.14 2.83 -3.12
N ALA A 13 43.48 3.56 -2.21
CA ALA A 13 44.01 4.51 -1.21
C ALA A 13 44.35 5.96 -1.63
N LEU A 14 43.49 6.91 -1.24
CA LEU A 14 43.81 8.13 -0.45
C LEU A 14 42.55 9.04 -0.39
N LEU A 15 41.92 9.19 0.79
CA LEU A 15 41.62 10.50 1.42
C LEU A 15 40.81 10.28 2.72
N MET A 16 41.52 10.27 3.85
CA MET A 16 41.03 10.78 5.13
C MET A 16 41.39 12.28 5.19
N LEU A 17 40.43 13.16 5.54
CA LEU A 17 40.57 14.32 6.45
C LEU A 17 39.51 15.41 6.20
N ALA A 18 38.63 15.60 7.20
CA ALA A 18 38.20 16.86 7.84
C ALA A 18 36.99 16.53 8.77
N LEU A 19 37.15 16.30 10.10
CA LEU A 19 37.23 17.27 11.24
C LEU A 19 36.23 18.43 11.13
N GLY A 20 35.47 18.84 12.16
CA GLY A 20 35.35 18.52 13.60
C GLY A 20 33.97 19.00 14.10
N CYS A 21 33.46 18.65 15.28
CA CYS A 21 33.86 19.18 16.58
C CYS A 21 33.18 18.36 17.69
N MET A 22 33.96 17.76 18.60
CA MET A 22 33.52 17.42 19.96
C MET A 22 34.69 17.69 20.88
N GLY A 23 34.47 18.55 21.86
CA GLY A 23 35.41 18.84 22.95
C GLY A 23 34.96 18.14 24.21
N ASP A 24 35.88 17.42 24.84
CA ASP A 24 35.79 17.02 26.24
C ASP A 24 35.98 18.25 27.15
N PRO A 25 35.56 18.12 28.42
CA PRO A 25 36.58 18.28 29.45
C PRO A 25 36.57 17.16 30.50
N ALA A 26 37.79 16.85 30.93
CA ALA A 26 38.13 15.94 32.01
C ALA A 26 37.79 16.47 33.40
N GLY A 27 37.54 15.53 34.31
CA GLY A 27 38.28 15.43 35.58
C GLY A 27 37.67 16.09 36.82
N GLY A 28 37.23 15.25 37.75
CA GLY A 28 36.93 15.62 39.14
C GLY A 28 36.71 14.37 39.98
N ASP A 29 37.80 13.86 40.55
CA ASP A 29 37.87 12.78 41.55
C ASP A 29 37.50 13.37 42.93
N ASP A 30 36.60 12.74 43.69
CA ASP A 30 36.78 12.63 45.14
C ASP A 30 35.87 11.58 45.80
N THR A 31 36.52 10.88 46.73
CA THR A 31 36.08 9.69 47.47
C THR A 31 35.19 9.96 48.69
N THR A 32 34.63 8.86 49.23
CA THR A 32 34.03 8.57 50.58
C THR A 32 32.54 8.21 50.46
N GLY A 33 31.98 7.11 50.97
CA GLY A 33 32.38 6.05 51.90
C GLY A 33 31.12 5.66 52.71
N GLY A 34 30.76 4.37 52.83
CA GLY A 34 29.72 3.95 53.79
C GLY A 34 28.91 2.69 53.42
N ASP A 35 29.42 1.55 53.86
CA ASP A 35 28.79 0.29 54.35
C ASP A 35 27.29 -0.06 54.18
N ASP A 36 27.13 -1.32 53.77
CA ASP A 36 26.29 -2.40 54.30
C ASP A 36 24.77 -2.24 54.47
N THR A 37 24.03 -3.07 53.71
CA THR A 37 23.28 -4.18 54.34
C THR A 37 22.89 -5.23 53.31
N ALA A 38 23.38 -6.45 53.55
CA ALA A 38 23.03 -7.67 52.85
C ALA A 38 21.57 -8.06 53.10
N GLY A 39 20.84 -8.33 52.02
CA GLY A 39 19.60 -9.08 52.00
C GLY A 39 19.68 -10.12 50.89
N SER A 40 20.25 -11.29 51.20
CA SER A 40 20.19 -12.45 50.33
C SER A 40 18.74 -12.96 50.30
N GLY A 41 18.04 -12.67 49.21
CA GLY A 41 16.78 -13.30 48.83
C GLY A 41 17.02 -14.23 47.65
N ASP A 42 16.60 -15.47 47.82
CA ASP A 42 16.57 -16.58 46.87
C ASP A 42 16.62 -16.22 45.38
N SER A 43 17.66 -16.73 44.73
CA SER A 43 17.66 -17.05 43.31
C SER A 43 16.80 -18.28 43.07
N ASP A 44 15.54 -18.10 42.68
CA ASP A 44 14.66 -19.18 42.23
C ASP A 44 13.92 -18.79 40.94
N THR A 45 14.21 -19.52 39.87
CA THR A 45 13.70 -19.44 38.48
C THR A 45 13.79 -18.08 37.77
N GLY A 46 14.78 -17.92 36.89
CA GLY A 46 14.82 -16.85 35.88
C GLY A 46 13.64 -16.98 34.92
N GLY A 47 12.51 -16.40 35.30
CA GLY A 47 11.35 -16.23 34.43
C GLY A 47 11.74 -15.33 33.27
N ASP A 48 11.45 -15.78 32.06
CA ASP A 48 11.54 -14.95 30.87
C ASP A 48 10.53 -13.80 31.00
N ASP A 49 11.01 -12.59 31.30
CA ASP A 49 10.23 -11.35 31.51
C ASP A 49 9.53 -10.84 30.23
N THR A 50 9.55 -11.62 29.14
CA THR A 50 8.89 -11.24 27.88
C THR A 50 7.37 -11.07 28.08
N PRO A 51 6.80 -9.87 27.80
CA PRO A 51 5.38 -9.59 27.97
C PRO A 51 4.47 -10.53 27.18
N GLU A 52 3.31 -10.89 27.75
CA GLU A 52 2.27 -11.65 27.06
C GLU A 52 1.29 -10.70 26.36
N ALA A 53 0.89 -11.03 25.14
CA ALA A 53 -0.10 -10.25 24.40
C ALA A 53 -1.50 -10.38 25.03
N ALA A 54 -2.24 -9.27 25.03
CA ALA A 54 -3.60 -9.23 25.57
C ALA A 54 -4.70 -9.23 24.50
N ALA A 55 -4.37 -8.91 23.24
CA ALA A 55 -5.31 -8.81 22.13
C ALA A 55 -4.59 -8.96 20.77
N LEU A 56 -5.38 -9.09 19.69
CA LEU A 56 -4.94 -8.99 18.31
C LEU A 56 -5.19 -7.58 17.73
N PRO A 57 -4.30 -7.05 16.88
CA PRO A 57 -3.04 -7.66 16.47
C PRO A 57 -2.01 -7.65 17.61
N ILE A 58 -1.11 -8.63 17.62
CA ILE A 58 0.06 -8.59 18.50
C ILE A 58 1.03 -7.58 17.89
N GLU A 59 1.30 -6.50 18.62
CA GLU A 59 2.21 -5.45 18.20
C GLU A 59 3.60 -5.70 18.79
N ILE A 60 4.58 -5.95 17.92
CA ILE A 60 5.99 -6.07 18.31
C ILE A 60 6.67 -4.80 17.82
N LEU A 61 6.46 -3.71 18.59
CA LEU A 61 6.91 -2.36 18.24
C LEU A 61 7.83 -1.80 19.32
N GLY A 62 8.98 -1.29 18.93
CA GLY A 62 9.98 -0.77 19.86
C GLY A 62 11.40 -0.90 19.33
N PRO A 63 12.42 -0.68 20.17
CA PRO A 63 13.81 -0.85 19.80
C PRO A 63 14.12 -2.33 19.46
N ALA A 64 15.27 -2.55 18.80
CA ALA A 64 15.81 -3.88 18.59
C ALA A 64 15.91 -4.66 19.92
N GLY A 65 15.44 -5.90 19.92
CA GLY A 65 15.29 -6.76 21.10
C GLY A 65 13.87 -6.80 21.67
N THR A 66 12.92 -6.01 21.14
CA THR A 66 11.51 -6.06 21.58
C THR A 66 10.91 -7.44 21.32
N ALA A 67 10.25 -8.03 22.32
CA ALA A 67 9.64 -9.34 22.22
C ALA A 67 8.25 -9.36 22.86
N VAL A 68 7.33 -10.15 22.29
CA VAL A 68 5.98 -10.38 22.83
C VAL A 68 5.62 -11.86 22.67
N ALA A 69 5.07 -12.45 23.72
CA ALA A 69 4.67 -13.84 23.76
C ALA A 69 3.16 -14.04 23.67
N VAL A 70 2.77 -15.22 23.21
CA VAL A 70 1.41 -15.76 23.32
C VAL A 70 1.47 -17.22 23.73
N ARG A 71 0.34 -17.72 24.23
CA ARG A 71 0.16 -19.10 24.67
C ARG A 71 -0.92 -19.78 23.84
N ILE A 72 -0.66 -21.03 23.45
CA ILE A 72 -1.59 -21.86 22.69
C ILE A 72 -1.61 -23.24 23.34
N ASP A 73 -2.79 -23.68 23.77
CA ASP A 73 -2.98 -25.00 24.37
C ASP A 73 -3.08 -26.08 23.30
N VAL A 74 -2.26 -27.13 23.44
CA VAL A 74 -2.29 -28.32 22.61
C VAL A 74 -2.90 -29.48 23.40
N PRO A 75 -4.04 -30.03 22.96
CA PRO A 75 -4.65 -31.21 23.56
C PRO A 75 -3.68 -32.39 23.68
N GLN A 76 -3.82 -33.18 24.74
CA GLN A 76 -2.90 -34.29 25.03
C GLN A 76 -2.88 -35.36 23.92
N ASP A 77 -4.01 -35.57 23.24
CA ASP A 77 -4.14 -36.50 22.12
C ASP A 77 -3.50 -35.99 20.81
N LEU A 78 -3.15 -34.70 20.75
CA LEU A 78 -2.49 -34.08 19.60
C LEU A 78 -1.00 -33.81 19.83
N ALA A 79 -0.51 -33.87 21.07
CA ALA A 79 0.87 -33.54 21.41
C ALA A 79 1.92 -34.41 20.69
N ASP A 80 1.59 -35.67 20.42
CA ASP A 80 2.45 -36.62 19.70
C ASP A 80 2.13 -36.71 18.20
N ALA A 81 1.25 -35.84 17.68
CA ALA A 81 0.89 -35.88 16.27
C ALA A 81 2.11 -35.49 15.39
N PRO A 82 2.43 -36.30 14.37
CA PRO A 82 3.51 -35.97 13.44
C PRO A 82 3.11 -34.77 12.57
N ALA A 83 4.09 -33.95 12.20
CA ALA A 83 3.92 -32.77 11.33
C ALA A 83 2.97 -31.69 11.88
N ALA A 84 3.46 -30.94 12.86
CA ALA A 84 2.83 -29.71 13.31
C ALA A 84 3.26 -28.51 12.45
N GLU A 85 2.39 -27.51 12.32
CA GLU A 85 2.69 -26.26 11.63
C GLU A 85 2.32 -25.04 12.48
N LEU A 86 3.07 -23.94 12.32
CA LEU A 86 2.68 -22.62 12.80
C LEU A 86 2.02 -21.87 11.63
N ALA A 87 0.73 -21.62 11.73
CA ALA A 87 0.01 -20.75 10.80
C ALA A 87 0.03 -19.31 11.31
N LEU A 88 0.42 -18.36 10.47
CA LEU A 88 0.51 -16.95 10.83
C LEU A 88 0.07 -16.02 9.69
N THR A 89 -0.49 -14.88 10.06
CA THR A 89 -0.66 -13.70 9.20
C THR A 89 0.07 -12.53 9.84
N VAL A 90 0.99 -11.91 9.10
CA VAL A 90 1.84 -10.82 9.58
C VAL A 90 1.75 -9.58 8.70
N HIS A 91 1.94 -8.42 9.30
CA HIS A 91 2.01 -7.13 8.63
C HIS A 91 3.35 -6.45 8.94
N ASN A 92 3.89 -5.75 7.95
CA ASN A 92 5.10 -4.94 8.07
C ASN A 92 6.42 -5.70 8.32
N VAL A 93 6.54 -6.93 7.82
CA VAL A 93 7.83 -7.64 7.72
C VAL A 93 8.54 -7.20 6.44
N LEU A 94 9.68 -6.51 6.56
CA LEU A 94 10.30 -5.80 5.42
C LEU A 94 11.62 -6.37 4.93
N GLU A 95 12.41 -6.93 5.85
CA GLU A 95 13.76 -7.38 5.56
C GLU A 95 14.07 -8.64 6.38
N ALA A 96 14.94 -9.48 5.82
CA ALA A 96 15.51 -10.63 6.53
C ALA A 96 16.23 -10.20 7.82
N GLY A 97 16.15 -11.03 8.85
CA GLY A 97 16.84 -10.84 10.12
C GLY A 97 16.29 -9.71 10.98
N ALA A 98 15.06 -9.24 10.73
CA ALA A 98 14.42 -8.21 11.55
C ALA A 98 13.29 -8.76 12.43
N ALA A 99 12.48 -9.69 11.90
CA ALA A 99 11.33 -10.26 12.59
C ALA A 99 11.53 -11.77 12.76
N PHE A 100 11.36 -12.26 13.98
CA PHE A 100 11.56 -13.67 14.32
C PHE A 100 10.36 -14.22 15.10
N VAL A 101 10.18 -15.54 15.01
CA VAL A 101 9.29 -16.29 15.89
C VAL A 101 10.01 -17.49 16.51
N VAL A 102 9.72 -17.77 17.77
CA VAL A 102 10.21 -18.92 18.53
C VAL A 102 9.00 -19.70 19.05
N VAL A 103 8.98 -21.02 18.86
CA VAL A 103 7.89 -21.89 19.36
C VAL A 103 8.48 -22.88 20.36
N GLY A 104 8.04 -22.82 21.61
CA GLY A 104 8.64 -23.58 22.71
C GLY A 104 10.12 -23.26 22.86
N ASP A 105 10.96 -24.30 22.85
CA ASP A 105 12.42 -24.21 22.95
C ASP A 105 13.12 -24.40 21.58
N ALA A 106 12.38 -24.29 20.47
CA ALA A 106 12.92 -24.46 19.12
C ALA A 106 13.84 -23.30 18.70
N GLU A 107 14.64 -23.54 17.65
CA GLU A 107 15.45 -22.50 17.03
C GLU A 107 14.57 -21.36 16.47
N PRO A 108 14.98 -20.08 16.61
CA PRO A 108 14.25 -18.95 16.04
C PRO A 108 14.10 -19.04 14.53
N ILE A 109 12.89 -18.78 14.05
CA ILE A 109 12.56 -18.73 12.62
C ILE A 109 12.55 -17.27 12.18
N ASP A 110 13.42 -16.91 11.23
CA ASP A 110 13.44 -15.58 10.59
C ASP A 110 12.24 -15.43 9.65
N LEU A 111 11.26 -14.62 10.05
CA LEU A 111 10.06 -14.32 9.25
C LEU A 111 10.41 -13.51 8.00
N GLY A 112 11.54 -12.80 7.98
CA GLY A 112 12.02 -12.08 6.80
C GLY A 112 12.79 -12.97 5.82
N ALA A 113 12.98 -14.26 6.10
CA ALA A 113 13.71 -15.16 5.22
C ALA A 113 13.00 -15.29 3.85
N PRO A 114 13.73 -15.14 2.71
CA PRO A 114 13.12 -15.18 1.37
C PRO A 114 12.32 -16.44 1.07
N ALA A 115 12.69 -17.57 1.69
CA ALA A 115 12.00 -18.85 1.52
C ALA A 115 10.54 -18.82 2.00
N LEU A 116 10.21 -17.97 2.99
CA LEU A 116 8.88 -17.89 3.58
C LEU A 116 7.95 -16.94 2.82
N ARG A 117 8.49 -16.08 1.94
CA ARG A 117 7.73 -15.10 1.14
C ARG A 117 6.80 -14.19 1.97
N LEU A 118 7.18 -13.94 3.23
CA LEU A 118 6.44 -13.06 4.14
C LEU A 118 6.81 -11.58 4.01
N VAL A 119 7.91 -11.27 3.33
CA VAL A 119 8.31 -9.90 3.06
C VAL A 119 7.37 -9.29 2.03
N ARG A 120 6.72 -8.18 2.39
CA ARG A 120 5.81 -7.42 1.52
C ARG A 120 6.30 -5.98 1.42
N PRO A 121 7.17 -5.65 0.45
CA PRO A 121 7.66 -4.28 0.26
C PRO A 121 6.55 -3.28 -0.08
N SER A 122 5.46 -3.77 -0.71
CA SER A 122 4.22 -3.03 -0.93
C SER A 122 3.43 -2.72 0.36
N GLY A 123 3.80 -3.36 1.47
CA GLY A 123 3.22 -3.20 2.82
C GLY A 123 1.87 -3.83 3.04
N GLY A 124 1.53 -4.82 2.23
CA GLY A 124 0.44 -5.73 2.53
C GLY A 124 0.76 -6.68 3.69
N HIS A 125 -0.23 -7.47 4.07
CA HIS A 125 -0.05 -8.62 4.95
C HIS A 125 0.51 -9.82 4.18
N ALA A 126 1.11 -10.76 4.89
CA ALA A 126 1.47 -12.04 4.33
C ALA A 126 1.08 -13.17 5.27
N THR A 127 0.63 -14.27 4.68
CA THR A 127 0.21 -15.47 5.40
C THR A 127 1.16 -16.60 5.07
N ALA A 128 1.58 -17.37 6.08
CA ALA A 128 2.39 -18.57 5.91
C ALA A 128 1.92 -19.69 6.83
N SER A 129 2.23 -20.92 6.43
CA SER A 129 2.23 -22.09 7.30
C SER A 129 3.65 -22.64 7.37
N LEU A 130 4.20 -22.71 8.58
CA LEU A 130 5.60 -23.08 8.83
C LEU A 130 5.65 -24.44 9.50
N ALA A 131 6.25 -25.43 8.83
CA ALA A 131 6.47 -26.73 9.44
C ALA A 131 7.35 -26.61 10.68
N LEU A 132 6.89 -27.20 11.79
CA LEU A 132 7.62 -27.29 13.05
C LEU A 132 8.32 -28.65 13.14
N PRO A 133 9.55 -28.72 13.67
CA PRO A 133 10.22 -30.00 13.91
C PRO A 133 9.39 -30.90 14.83
N ASP A 134 9.46 -32.22 14.62
CA ASP A 134 8.84 -33.19 15.53
C ASP A 134 9.34 -33.01 16.97
N GLY A 135 8.43 -33.10 17.94
CA GLY A 135 8.74 -32.89 19.36
C GLY A 135 8.89 -31.42 19.79
N THR A 136 8.69 -30.46 18.88
CA THR A 136 8.65 -29.01 19.24
C THR A 136 7.48 -28.70 20.17
N LEU A 137 6.33 -29.32 19.94
CA LEU A 137 5.12 -29.09 20.72
C LEU A 137 5.03 -30.09 21.88
N ARG A 138 4.43 -29.63 22.98
CA ARG A 138 4.10 -30.46 24.14
C ARG A 138 2.61 -30.43 24.43
N ALA A 139 2.10 -31.42 25.14
CA ALA A 139 0.74 -31.37 25.66
C ALA A 139 0.56 -30.18 26.62
N GLY A 140 -0.57 -29.50 26.53
CA GLY A 140 -0.89 -28.30 27.30
C GLY A 140 -0.33 -27.03 26.67
N GLU A 141 0.09 -26.09 27.52
CA GLU A 141 0.47 -24.75 27.10
C GLU A 141 1.80 -24.74 26.33
N ASN A 142 1.74 -24.28 25.07
CA ASN A 142 2.89 -24.00 24.23
C ASN A 142 3.05 -22.49 24.09
N ARG A 143 4.27 -22.02 24.28
CA ARG A 143 4.60 -20.60 24.20
C ARG A 143 5.16 -20.26 22.83
N VAL A 144 4.66 -19.18 22.23
CA VAL A 144 5.13 -18.64 20.96
C VAL A 144 5.61 -17.22 21.20
N VAL A 145 6.86 -16.93 20.89
CA VAL A 145 7.49 -15.62 21.12
C VAL A 145 7.83 -14.97 19.80
N PHE A 146 7.30 -13.77 19.58
CA PHE A 146 7.63 -12.93 18.44
C PHE A 146 8.67 -11.89 18.85
N ARG A 147 9.69 -11.69 18.02
CA ARG A 147 10.82 -10.81 18.34
C ARG A 147 11.15 -9.88 17.20
N TYR A 148 11.42 -8.63 17.52
CA TYR A 148 11.98 -7.63 16.62
C TYR A 148 13.44 -7.41 16.97
N ASP A 149 14.34 -8.12 16.29
CA ASP A 149 15.74 -8.24 16.68
C ASP A 149 16.66 -7.22 15.99
N ARG A 150 16.22 -6.62 14.87
CA ARG A 150 17.00 -5.62 14.14
C ARG A 150 16.13 -4.45 13.72
N GLU A 151 16.57 -3.27 14.11
CA GLU A 151 15.94 -2.02 13.71
C GLU A 151 16.09 -1.79 12.20
N ILE A 152 14.99 -1.40 11.56
CA ILE A 152 14.93 -1.00 10.15
C ILE A 152 14.60 0.48 10.15
N ARG A 153 15.43 1.28 9.47
CA ARG A 153 15.45 2.75 9.53
C ARG A 153 14.07 3.44 9.55
N ASP A 154 13.12 2.93 8.77
CA ASP A 154 11.84 3.61 8.50
C ASP A 154 10.62 2.97 9.20
N VAL A 155 10.81 1.88 9.97
CA VAL A 155 9.71 1.20 10.69
C VAL A 155 10.08 0.91 12.14
N SER A 156 9.07 0.87 13.00
CA SER A 156 9.27 0.66 14.45
C SER A 156 9.01 -0.78 14.89
N GLY A 157 8.85 -1.72 13.94
CA GLY A 157 8.55 -3.12 14.23
C GLY A 157 7.51 -3.72 13.26
N PHE A 158 6.86 -4.81 13.68
CA PHE A 158 5.87 -5.54 12.89
C PHE A 158 4.66 -5.96 13.72
N ARG A 159 3.65 -6.50 13.05
CA ARG A 159 2.41 -6.98 13.69
C ARG A 159 2.12 -8.41 13.29
N VAL A 160 1.54 -9.17 14.21
CA VAL A 160 0.92 -10.48 13.95
C VAL A 160 -0.58 -10.29 14.03
N LEU A 161 -1.26 -10.46 12.89
CA LEU A 161 -2.70 -10.27 12.76
C LEU A 161 -3.47 -11.54 13.15
N ASP A 162 -2.85 -12.70 12.92
CA ASP A 162 -3.41 -14.01 13.25
C ASP A 162 -2.28 -15.01 13.49
N VAL A 163 -2.47 -15.92 14.46
CA VAL A 163 -1.53 -16.99 14.79
C VAL A 163 -2.25 -18.20 15.38
N ALA A 164 -1.88 -19.39 14.89
CA ALA A 164 -2.36 -20.66 15.40
C ALA A 164 -1.33 -21.79 15.20
N LEU A 165 -1.45 -22.84 16.00
CA LEU A 165 -0.80 -24.13 15.74
C LEU A 165 -1.75 -25.02 14.95
N VAL A 166 -1.28 -25.65 13.88
CA VAL A 166 -2.02 -26.66 13.12
C VAL A 166 -1.41 -28.02 13.44
N VAL A 167 -2.17 -28.88 14.12
CA VAL A 167 -1.69 -30.17 14.65
C VAL A 167 -2.75 -31.24 14.38
N GLY A 168 -2.37 -32.33 13.71
CA GLY A 168 -3.33 -33.39 13.34
C GLY A 168 -4.49 -32.89 12.45
N GLY A 169 -4.29 -31.80 11.70
CA GLY A 169 -5.33 -31.13 10.92
C GLY A 169 -6.24 -30.19 11.72
N GLN A 170 -6.05 -30.08 13.03
CA GLN A 170 -6.78 -29.15 13.90
C GLN A 170 -6.04 -27.83 14.03
N ARG A 171 -6.74 -26.71 13.89
CA ARG A 171 -6.21 -25.36 14.09
C ARG A 171 -6.50 -24.89 15.52
N LEU A 172 -5.44 -24.63 16.29
CA LEU A 172 -5.44 -24.23 17.69
C LEU A 172 -4.97 -22.77 17.79
N ALA A 173 -5.91 -21.84 18.02
CA ALA A 173 -5.63 -20.41 18.10
C ALA A 173 -5.35 -19.95 19.53
N THR A 174 -4.83 -18.73 19.71
CA THR A 174 -4.48 -18.13 21.02
C THR A 174 -5.68 -17.79 21.90
N GLY A 175 -6.88 -17.67 21.31
CA GLY A 175 -8.07 -17.19 22.01
C GLY A 175 -8.05 -15.70 22.38
N LEU A 176 -7.05 -14.94 21.89
CA LEU A 176 -6.98 -13.49 22.12
C LEU A 176 -8.15 -12.77 21.44
N PRO A 177 -8.79 -11.80 22.12
CA PRO A 177 -9.80 -10.96 21.49
C PRO A 177 -9.17 -10.02 20.46
N ALA A 178 -9.95 -9.60 19.45
CA ALA A 178 -9.57 -8.47 18.62
C ALA A 178 -9.64 -7.17 19.42
N ASP A 179 -8.62 -6.32 19.30
CA ASP A 179 -8.56 -5.04 19.99
C ASP A 179 -9.55 -4.03 19.37
N ASP A 180 -10.33 -3.35 20.20
CA ASP A 180 -11.39 -2.42 19.79
C ASP A 180 -10.98 -0.96 20.05
N PRO A 181 -10.65 -0.17 19.01
CA PRO A 181 -10.24 1.22 19.12
C PRO A 181 -11.29 2.11 19.72
N ALA A 182 -12.58 1.74 19.63
CA ALA A 182 -13.66 2.48 20.26
C ALA A 182 -13.57 2.45 21.79
N THR A 183 -12.80 1.52 22.36
CA THR A 183 -12.60 1.37 23.81
C THR A 183 -11.30 2.00 24.31
N TRP A 184 -10.42 2.44 23.41
CA TRP A 184 -9.12 2.98 23.80
C TRP A 184 -9.26 4.32 24.52
N THR A 185 -8.58 4.44 25.66
CA THR A 185 -8.47 5.69 26.41
C THR A 185 -7.11 6.34 26.18
N ALA A 186 -7.05 7.65 26.32
CA ALA A 186 -5.78 8.38 26.35
C ALA A 186 -4.88 7.86 27.49
N PRO A 187 -3.55 7.77 27.28
CA PRO A 187 -2.60 7.49 28.37
C PRO A 187 -2.74 8.46 29.55
N SER A 188 -3.05 9.73 29.28
CA SER A 188 -3.37 10.75 30.26
C SER A 188 -4.62 11.54 29.85
N ALA A 189 -5.50 11.79 30.83
CA ALA A 189 -6.65 12.70 30.68
C ALA A 189 -6.37 14.12 31.17
N ASP A 190 -5.13 14.41 31.62
CA ASP A 190 -4.74 15.76 32.06
C ASP A 190 -4.70 16.72 30.87
N ALA A 191 -5.45 17.83 30.96
CA ALA A 191 -5.49 18.87 29.95
C ALA A 191 -4.09 19.47 29.67
N ASN A 192 -3.20 19.51 30.67
CA ASN A 192 -1.84 20.00 30.46
C ASN A 192 -0.99 19.02 29.64
N ALA A 193 -1.15 17.71 29.87
CA ALA A 193 -0.50 16.66 29.09
C ALA A 193 -0.96 16.69 27.63
N ILE A 194 -2.27 16.78 27.40
CA ILE A 194 -2.85 16.92 26.06
C ILE A 194 -2.32 18.18 25.36
N ALA A 195 -2.29 19.33 26.05
CA ALA A 195 -1.79 20.57 25.47
C ALA A 195 -0.26 20.55 25.21
N ARG A 196 0.52 19.74 25.95
CA ARG A 196 1.94 19.49 25.63
C ARG A 196 2.06 18.61 24.39
N GLY A 197 1.30 17.51 24.34
CA GLY A 197 1.24 16.60 23.20
C GLY A 197 0.89 17.30 21.89
N GLU A 198 -0.10 18.20 21.91
CA GLU A 198 -0.45 19.04 20.76
C GLU A 198 0.73 19.86 20.27
N ARG A 199 1.47 20.51 21.16
CA ARG A 199 2.64 21.33 20.79
C ARG A 199 3.78 20.49 20.23
N PHE A 200 4.08 19.35 20.85
CA PHE A 200 5.10 18.41 20.35
C PHE A 200 4.74 17.91 18.95
N PHE A 201 3.48 17.52 18.76
CA PHE A 201 3.01 17.02 17.48
C PHE A 201 3.01 18.11 16.40
N THR A 202 2.50 19.30 16.70
CA THR A 202 2.27 20.34 15.67
C THR A 202 3.50 21.23 15.45
N ALA A 203 3.86 22.06 16.42
CA ALA A 203 4.89 23.08 16.28
C ALA A 203 6.29 22.47 16.21
N GLU A 204 6.63 21.62 17.19
CA GLU A 204 8.00 21.11 17.30
C GLU A 204 8.34 20.14 16.16
N SER A 205 7.38 19.33 15.73
CA SER A 205 7.59 18.40 14.62
C SER A 205 7.70 19.05 13.23
N ARG A 206 7.33 20.33 13.08
CA ARG A 206 7.39 21.07 11.81
C ARG A 206 8.65 21.91 11.68
N ASP A 207 9.10 22.51 12.79
CA ASP A 207 10.18 23.50 12.82
C ASP A 207 11.58 22.88 12.97
N GLY A 208 11.83 21.78 12.27
CA GLY A 208 13.12 21.08 12.29
C GLY A 208 13.34 20.15 13.49
N GLY A 209 12.34 19.98 14.35
CA GLY A 209 12.27 18.89 15.32
C GLY A 209 11.84 17.57 14.68
N PRO A 210 11.58 16.54 15.49
CA PRO A 210 11.33 15.21 14.97
C PRO A 210 10.05 15.11 14.11
N PRO A 211 10.09 14.46 12.94
CA PRO A 211 9.03 14.60 11.95
C PRO A 211 7.81 13.73 12.25
N CYS A 212 6.88 14.18 13.11
CA CYS A 212 5.53 13.62 13.23
C CYS A 212 4.55 14.34 12.28
N ALA A 213 4.09 15.55 12.60
CA ALA A 213 3.13 16.30 11.77
C ALA A 213 3.63 16.61 10.34
N ARG A 214 4.92 16.43 10.05
CA ARG A 214 5.42 16.57 8.68
C ARG A 214 5.05 15.38 7.79
N CYS A 215 5.00 14.16 8.35
CA CYS A 215 4.61 12.94 7.62
C CYS A 215 3.10 12.64 7.66
N HIS A 216 2.40 13.20 8.65
CA HIS A 216 0.99 12.94 8.96
C HIS A 216 0.08 14.11 8.62
N ALA A 217 -1.22 13.97 8.90
CA ALA A 217 -2.16 15.10 8.89
C ALA A 217 -1.67 16.21 9.83
N ASP A 218 -2.05 17.46 9.55
CA ASP A 218 -1.50 18.62 10.26
C ASP A 218 -1.81 18.63 11.77
N ASP A 219 -2.94 18.05 12.15
CA ASP A 219 -3.40 17.87 13.52
C ASP A 219 -3.24 16.43 14.03
N GLY A 220 -2.81 15.48 13.18
CA GLY A 220 -2.69 14.06 13.51
C GLY A 220 -4.00 13.28 13.39
N ALA A 221 -5.03 13.85 12.75
CA ALA A 221 -6.31 13.18 12.57
C ALA A 221 -6.23 11.83 11.84
N ASP A 222 -5.26 11.62 10.96
CA ASP A 222 -5.06 10.32 10.32
C ASP A 222 -4.63 9.23 11.30
N LEU A 223 -3.79 9.59 12.29
CA LEU A 223 -3.37 8.68 13.35
C LEU A 223 -4.56 8.22 14.21
N ALA A 224 -5.51 9.13 14.47
CA ALA A 224 -6.76 8.80 15.14
C ALA A 224 -7.70 7.97 14.23
N TYR A 225 -7.92 8.42 13.00
CA TYR A 225 -8.84 7.82 12.04
C TYR A 225 -8.48 6.37 11.69
N PHE A 226 -7.20 6.10 11.42
CA PHE A 226 -6.68 4.75 11.11
C PHE A 226 -6.28 3.94 12.36
N ALA A 227 -6.73 4.38 13.54
CA ALA A 227 -6.57 3.68 14.81
C ALA A 227 -5.15 3.16 15.05
N PHE A 228 -4.14 4.04 14.99
CA PHE A 228 -2.83 3.71 15.53
C PHE A 228 -2.97 3.57 17.04
N SER A 229 -2.59 2.42 17.62
CA SER A 229 -2.70 2.14 19.06
C SER A 229 -1.85 3.10 19.89
N ASN A 230 -2.12 3.20 21.21
CA ASN A 230 -1.26 4.01 22.10
C ASN A 230 0.18 3.50 22.08
N HIS A 231 0.36 2.17 22.03
CA HIS A 231 1.67 1.55 21.94
C HIS A 231 2.39 1.93 20.63
N SER A 232 1.71 1.87 19.49
CA SER A 232 2.28 2.28 18.20
C SER A 232 2.62 3.78 18.14
N LEU A 233 1.79 4.64 18.74
CA LEU A 233 2.05 6.08 18.79
C LEU A 233 3.28 6.38 19.65
N ILE A 234 3.36 5.78 20.83
CA ILE A 234 4.46 5.98 21.76
C ILE A 234 5.77 5.45 21.17
N ALA A 235 5.79 4.19 20.71
CA ALA A 235 7.00 3.58 20.14
C ALA A 235 7.52 4.36 18.92
N ARG A 236 6.62 4.91 18.09
CA ARG A 236 7.02 5.72 16.94
C ARG A 236 7.52 7.11 17.34
N ALA A 237 6.92 7.74 18.34
CA ALA A 237 7.41 9.02 18.85
C ALA A 237 8.79 8.86 19.50
N GLU A 238 9.02 7.80 20.26
CA GLU A 238 10.34 7.48 20.83
C GLU A 238 11.40 7.20 19.75
N HIS A 239 11.03 6.52 18.66
CA HIS A 239 11.88 6.36 17.47
C HIS A 239 12.25 7.71 16.84
N HIS A 240 11.37 8.70 16.99
CA HIS A 240 11.60 10.10 16.62
C HIS A 240 12.30 10.89 17.74
N LEU A 241 12.93 10.24 18.73
CA LEU A 241 13.72 10.88 19.78
C LEU A 241 12.91 11.72 20.78
N PHE A 242 11.59 11.59 20.81
CA PHE A 242 10.80 12.06 21.95
C PHE A 242 11.07 11.16 23.16
N SER A 243 11.09 11.74 24.36
CA SER A 243 11.12 10.96 25.60
C SER A 243 9.80 10.21 25.81
N ALA A 244 9.80 9.20 26.68
CA ALA A 244 8.60 8.41 26.99
C ALA A 244 7.42 9.27 27.49
N GLU A 245 7.70 10.33 28.27
CA GLU A 245 6.65 11.26 28.73
C GLU A 245 6.08 12.09 27.58
N GLU A 246 6.94 12.64 26.72
CA GLU A 246 6.52 13.42 25.54
C GLU A 246 5.75 12.56 24.55
N ALA A 247 6.18 11.32 24.33
CA ALA A 247 5.49 10.33 23.51
C ALA A 247 4.09 9.98 24.05
N ALA A 248 3.96 9.81 25.37
CA ALA A 248 2.68 9.57 26.02
C ALA A 248 1.75 10.79 25.96
N ASP A 249 2.31 12.00 26.06
CA ASP A 249 1.57 13.26 25.87
C ASP A 249 1.04 13.37 24.43
N ILE A 250 1.86 13.06 23.42
CA ILE A 250 1.44 13.01 22.00
C ILE A 250 0.30 12.01 21.82
N ALA A 251 0.45 10.78 22.33
CA ALA A 251 -0.60 9.76 22.22
C ALA A 251 -1.91 10.21 22.92
N SER A 252 -1.80 10.92 24.04
CA SER A 252 -2.95 11.50 24.75
C SER A 252 -3.64 12.58 23.91
N TYR A 253 -2.85 13.44 23.25
CA TYR A 253 -3.37 14.43 22.32
C TYR A 253 -4.12 13.79 21.14
N ILE A 254 -3.53 12.80 20.46
CA ILE A 254 -4.18 12.11 19.34
C ILE A 254 -5.53 11.50 19.75
N ARG A 255 -5.62 10.93 20.96
CA ARG A 255 -6.87 10.38 21.51
C ARG A 255 -7.90 11.45 21.89
N SER A 256 -7.49 12.70 22.06
CA SER A 256 -8.39 13.82 22.36
C SER A 256 -9.04 14.42 21.11
N LEU A 257 -8.55 14.06 19.92
CA LEU A 257 -9.07 14.58 18.66
C LEU A 257 -10.53 14.13 18.44
N PRO A 258 -11.42 15.00 17.92
CA PRO A 258 -12.81 14.68 17.65
C PRO A 258 -12.97 13.90 16.34
N VAL A 259 -12.23 12.80 16.21
CA VAL A 259 -12.18 11.94 15.02
C VAL A 259 -12.48 10.51 15.44
N ALA A 260 -13.43 9.87 14.77
CA ALA A 260 -13.73 8.47 15.03
C ALA A 260 -12.59 7.57 14.55
N ALA A 261 -12.20 6.60 15.39
CA ALA A 261 -11.23 5.56 15.03
C ALA A 261 -11.97 4.45 14.25
N VAL A 262 -11.97 4.54 12.92
CA VAL A 262 -12.77 3.67 12.04
C VAL A 262 -11.93 2.72 11.19
N GLY A 263 -10.67 3.06 10.89
CA GLY A 263 -9.77 2.21 10.14
C GLY A 263 -8.79 1.44 11.01
N ARG A 264 -7.85 0.74 10.36
CA ARG A 264 -6.68 0.13 11.01
C ARG A 264 -5.43 0.45 10.20
N VAL A 265 -4.31 0.67 10.89
CA VAL A 265 -3.02 0.94 10.24
C VAL A 265 -2.54 -0.22 9.34
N PHE A 266 -2.91 -1.45 9.67
CA PHE A 266 -2.56 -2.65 8.92
C PHE A 266 -3.60 -2.99 7.84
N ASP A 267 -4.82 -2.45 7.95
CA ASP A 267 -5.81 -2.59 6.90
C ASP A 267 -5.49 -1.66 5.72
N PRO A 268 -5.77 -2.09 4.48
CA PRO A 268 -5.69 -1.27 3.29
C PRO A 268 -6.78 -0.18 3.23
N PRO A 269 -6.40 1.13 3.28
CA PRO A 269 -7.26 2.22 2.87
C PRO A 269 -7.93 1.95 1.53
N PHE A 270 -9.20 2.35 1.43
CA PHE A 270 -9.99 2.25 0.21
C PHE A 270 -10.17 0.84 -0.35
N GLN A 271 -9.75 -0.21 0.38
CA GLN A 271 -9.96 -1.58 -0.06
C GLN A 271 -11.46 -1.79 -0.30
N PRO A 272 -11.87 -2.08 -1.54
CA PRO A 272 -13.28 -2.22 -1.83
C PRO A 272 -13.81 -3.53 -1.26
N GLY A 273 -15.08 -3.52 -0.87
CA GLY A 273 -15.75 -4.69 -0.31
C GLY A 273 -17.05 -4.31 0.40
N PRO A 274 -17.86 -5.30 0.79
CA PRO A 274 -19.16 -5.06 1.43
C PRO A 274 -19.11 -4.24 2.72
N ALA A 275 -17.97 -4.26 3.42
CA ALA A 275 -17.73 -3.53 4.67
C ALA A 275 -16.97 -2.21 4.47
N HIS A 276 -16.92 -1.67 3.25
CA HIS A 276 -16.16 -0.47 2.94
C HIS A 276 -16.65 0.76 3.71
N VAL A 277 -15.74 1.43 4.43
CA VAL A 277 -16.02 2.68 5.17
C VAL A 277 -15.09 3.79 4.71
N GLY A 278 -15.54 4.63 3.76
CA GLY A 278 -14.78 5.80 3.30
C GLY A 278 -13.30 5.50 3.04
N ALA A 279 -12.40 6.29 3.63
CA ALA A 279 -10.96 6.08 3.48
C ALA A 279 -10.41 4.88 4.28
N ALA A 280 -11.18 4.30 5.20
CA ALA A 280 -10.75 3.13 5.97
C ALA A 280 -10.83 1.83 5.14
N GLY A 281 -11.60 1.82 4.05
CA GLY A 281 -11.80 0.62 3.24
C GLY A 281 -12.59 -0.47 3.98
N ALA A 282 -12.61 -1.66 3.39
CA ALA A 282 -13.23 -2.86 3.92
C ALA A 282 -12.24 -3.79 4.65
N GLY A 283 -10.96 -3.40 4.73
CA GLY A 283 -9.90 -4.18 5.38
C GLY A 283 -9.39 -5.36 4.56
N TYR A 284 -8.32 -6.00 5.03
CA TYR A 284 -7.64 -7.04 4.26
C TYR A 284 -8.47 -8.32 4.09
N ASP A 285 -9.44 -8.57 4.98
CA ASP A 285 -10.40 -9.68 4.87
C ASP A 285 -11.32 -9.57 3.64
N ALA A 286 -11.43 -8.37 3.06
CA ALA A 286 -12.17 -8.15 1.81
C ALA A 286 -11.35 -8.47 0.55
N VAL A 287 -10.07 -8.82 0.69
CA VAL A 287 -9.24 -9.24 -0.46
C VAL A 287 -9.68 -10.64 -0.89
N LEU A 288 -10.05 -10.79 -2.15
CA LEU A 288 -10.46 -12.08 -2.69
C LEU A 288 -9.27 -13.04 -2.74
N PRO A 289 -9.47 -14.32 -2.37
CA PRO A 289 -8.38 -15.31 -2.32
C PRO A 289 -7.86 -15.69 -3.72
N ALA A 290 -8.63 -15.42 -4.77
CA ALA A 290 -8.28 -15.74 -6.15
C ALA A 290 -9.02 -14.83 -7.14
N ASP A 291 -8.43 -14.68 -8.33
CA ASP A 291 -8.98 -13.87 -9.42
C ASP A 291 -10.33 -14.40 -9.95
N ASP A 292 -10.55 -15.72 -9.97
CA ASP A 292 -11.83 -16.31 -10.38
C ASP A 292 -13.01 -15.91 -9.47
N ALA A 293 -12.73 -15.60 -8.20
CA ALA A 293 -13.76 -15.12 -7.29
C ALA A 293 -14.27 -13.73 -7.68
N LEU A 294 -13.46 -12.90 -8.34
CA LEU A 294 -13.87 -11.59 -8.87
C LEU A 294 -14.86 -11.79 -10.01
N GLY A 295 -14.58 -12.73 -10.92
CA GLY A 295 -15.48 -13.09 -12.01
C GLY A 295 -16.84 -13.56 -11.50
N ALA A 296 -16.85 -14.47 -10.52
CA ALA A 296 -18.07 -14.98 -9.92
C ALA A 296 -18.86 -13.89 -9.17
N ALA A 297 -18.18 -12.93 -8.55
CA ALA A 297 -18.81 -11.80 -7.87
C ALA A 297 -19.44 -10.79 -8.84
N LEU A 298 -18.74 -10.45 -9.92
CA LEU A 298 -19.21 -9.49 -10.94
C LEU A 298 -20.29 -10.08 -11.85
N PHE A 299 -20.18 -11.38 -12.16
CA PHE A 299 -21.01 -12.04 -13.17
C PHE A 299 -21.50 -13.41 -12.66
N PRO A 300 -22.40 -13.44 -11.65
CA PRO A 300 -22.90 -14.69 -11.07
C PRO A 300 -23.63 -15.58 -12.09
N ASP A 301 -24.23 -14.98 -13.12
CA ASP A 301 -24.92 -15.68 -14.22
C ASP A 301 -24.01 -15.94 -15.44
N GLY A 302 -22.70 -15.69 -15.30
CA GLY A 302 -21.72 -15.77 -16.38
C GLY A 302 -21.51 -14.46 -17.12
N PHE A 303 -20.35 -14.33 -17.78
CA PHE A 303 -20.03 -13.14 -18.56
C PHE A 303 -20.92 -13.08 -19.82
N PRO A 304 -21.58 -11.93 -20.09
CA PRO A 304 -22.44 -11.82 -21.27
C PRO A 304 -21.62 -11.89 -22.56
N ASP A 305 -22.16 -12.53 -23.59
CA ASP A 305 -21.50 -12.62 -24.91
C ASP A 305 -21.34 -11.23 -25.56
N ALA A 306 -22.26 -10.31 -25.31
CA ALA A 306 -22.22 -8.94 -25.83
C ALA A 306 -22.42 -7.94 -24.69
N PRO A 307 -21.38 -7.69 -23.86
CA PRO A 307 -21.49 -6.74 -22.76
C PRO A 307 -21.76 -5.34 -23.28
N ALA A 308 -22.64 -4.60 -22.61
CA ALA A 308 -22.87 -3.19 -22.90
C ALA A 308 -21.58 -2.37 -22.75
N TRP A 309 -21.45 -1.27 -23.51
CA TRP A 309 -20.28 -0.40 -23.40
C TRP A 309 -20.12 0.19 -21.99
N ASP A 310 -21.23 0.46 -21.32
CA ASP A 310 -21.31 1.04 -19.99
C ASP A 310 -21.61 0.00 -18.91
N ILE A 311 -21.42 -1.30 -19.15
CA ILE A 311 -21.75 -2.36 -18.17
C ILE A 311 -21.10 -2.12 -16.79
N ALA A 312 -19.93 -1.48 -16.74
CA ALA A 312 -19.27 -1.14 -15.49
C ALA A 312 -20.05 -0.14 -14.63
N ALA A 313 -20.98 0.63 -15.19
CA ALA A 313 -21.86 1.52 -14.44
C ALA A 313 -22.86 0.75 -13.55
N SER A 314 -22.99 -0.56 -13.76
CA SER A 314 -23.77 -1.44 -12.87
C SER A 314 -22.99 -1.92 -11.65
N PHE A 315 -21.67 -1.67 -11.60
CA PHE A 315 -20.83 -2.02 -10.47
C PHE A 315 -20.67 -0.82 -9.54
N ASP A 316 -20.85 -1.03 -8.24
CA ASP A 316 -20.29 -0.12 -7.26
C ASP A 316 -18.87 -0.57 -6.95
N THR A 317 -17.88 0.07 -7.59
CA THR A 317 -16.47 -0.31 -7.48
C THR A 317 -15.91 -0.17 -6.07
N SER A 318 -16.59 0.56 -5.17
CA SER A 318 -16.21 0.66 -3.76
C SER A 318 -16.64 -0.57 -2.94
N THR A 319 -17.56 -1.37 -3.46
CA THR A 319 -18.10 -2.57 -2.79
C THR A 319 -17.69 -3.88 -3.45
N VAL A 320 -17.17 -3.83 -4.68
CA VAL A 320 -16.64 -5.00 -5.38
C VAL A 320 -15.30 -5.38 -4.77
N ALA A 321 -15.29 -6.46 -3.98
CA ALA A 321 -14.06 -7.07 -3.46
C ALA A 321 -13.10 -7.41 -4.62
N LEU A 322 -11.80 -7.15 -4.43
CA LEU A 322 -10.77 -7.35 -5.44
C LEU A 322 -9.76 -8.43 -4.99
N PRO A 323 -9.16 -9.19 -5.92
CA PRO A 323 -8.09 -10.16 -5.62
C PRO A 323 -6.72 -9.47 -5.45
N VAL A 324 -6.72 -8.14 -5.33
CA VAL A 324 -5.55 -7.29 -5.17
C VAL A 324 -5.68 -6.59 -3.83
N GLU A 325 -4.68 -6.76 -2.99
CA GLU A 325 -4.54 -6.00 -1.76
C GLU A 325 -4.03 -4.59 -2.09
N LEU A 326 -4.79 -3.58 -1.69
CA LEU A 326 -4.36 -2.19 -1.84
C LEU A 326 -3.31 -1.82 -0.77
N PRO A 327 -2.58 -0.69 -0.91
CA PRO A 327 -1.55 -0.33 0.07
C PRO A 327 -2.17 -0.02 1.45
N SER A 328 -1.66 -0.62 2.53
CA SER A 328 -2.02 -0.28 3.93
C SER A 328 -1.68 1.18 4.27
N TRP A 329 -2.36 1.79 5.26
CA TRP A 329 -2.17 3.23 5.54
C TRP A 329 -0.71 3.59 5.83
N SER A 330 0.04 2.71 6.49
CA SER A 330 1.49 2.91 6.71
C SER A 330 2.30 3.08 5.43
N ARG A 331 1.76 2.69 4.27
CA ARG A 331 2.36 2.82 2.94
C ARG A 331 1.89 4.03 2.15
N TRP A 332 0.85 4.68 2.62
CA TRP A 332 0.46 6.00 2.14
C TRP A 332 1.37 7.08 2.73
N LEU A 333 1.91 6.84 3.92
CA LEU A 333 2.82 7.76 4.60
C LEU A 333 4.20 7.81 3.92
N PRO A 334 4.82 9.00 3.84
CA PRO A 334 6.22 9.11 3.43
C PRO A 334 7.10 8.41 4.46
N ARG A 335 8.02 7.56 4.01
CA ARG A 335 9.01 6.88 4.86
C ARG A 335 10.13 7.83 5.28
N LYS A 336 10.45 8.78 4.41
CA LYS A 336 11.49 9.78 4.63
C LYS A 336 11.03 11.11 4.05
N ILE A 337 11.28 12.18 4.80
CA ILE A 337 11.17 13.54 4.30
C ILE A 337 12.57 14.13 4.19
N ASP A 338 12.89 14.69 3.03
CA ASP A 338 14.14 15.43 2.84
C ASP A 338 13.87 16.92 3.07
N ALA A 339 14.56 17.51 4.05
CA ALA A 339 14.40 18.93 4.38
C ALA A 339 14.71 19.85 3.19
N THR A 340 15.55 19.41 2.24
CA THR A 340 15.89 20.21 1.06
C THR A 340 14.71 20.39 0.11
N TRP A 341 13.67 19.56 0.16
CA TRP A 341 12.47 19.72 -0.67
C TRP A 341 11.81 21.09 -0.47
N PHE A 342 11.84 21.61 0.76
CA PHE A 342 11.18 22.85 1.16
C PHE A 342 11.99 24.10 0.80
N THR A 343 13.26 23.95 0.45
CA THR A 343 14.16 25.07 0.08
C THR A 343 14.54 25.06 -1.40
N ARG A 344 14.24 23.98 -2.14
CA ARG A 344 14.46 23.87 -3.60
C ARG A 344 13.44 24.70 -4.37
N GLY A 345 13.79 25.06 -5.61
CA GLY A 345 12.90 25.82 -6.51
C GLY A 345 12.33 27.08 -5.87
N ASP A 346 13.18 27.88 -5.21
CA ASP A 346 12.82 29.08 -4.45
C ASP A 346 11.81 28.85 -3.31
N GLY A 347 11.71 27.61 -2.81
CA GLY A 347 10.80 27.24 -1.73
C GLY A 347 9.34 27.11 -2.16
N ALA A 348 9.07 26.92 -3.45
CA ALA A 348 7.71 26.85 -3.99
C ALA A 348 6.81 25.81 -3.28
N LEU A 349 7.36 24.65 -2.92
CA LEU A 349 6.61 23.63 -2.16
C LEU A 349 6.22 24.15 -0.77
N ALA A 350 7.14 24.78 -0.04
CA ALA A 350 6.88 25.30 1.30
C ALA A 350 5.83 26.43 1.27
N VAL A 351 5.89 27.31 0.27
CA VAL A 351 4.89 28.36 0.06
C VAL A 351 3.52 27.75 -0.21
N ALA A 352 3.45 26.73 -1.08
CA ALA A 352 2.19 26.08 -1.41
C ALA A 352 1.63 25.24 -0.25
N GLU A 353 2.49 24.61 0.57
CA GLU A 353 2.09 23.90 1.79
C GLU A 353 1.48 24.88 2.80
N ALA A 354 2.12 26.03 3.03
CA ALA A 354 1.60 27.05 3.94
C ALA A 354 0.25 27.61 3.46
N ALA A 355 0.08 27.77 2.14
CA ALA A 355 -1.20 28.12 1.54
C ALA A 355 -2.24 27.02 1.78
N LEU A 356 -1.92 25.76 1.51
CA LEU A 356 -2.81 24.61 1.74
C LEU A 356 -3.26 24.49 3.20
N ALA A 357 -2.38 24.80 4.16
CA ALA A 357 -2.70 24.76 5.58
C ALA A 357 -3.76 25.81 5.96
N SER A 358 -3.72 26.99 5.34
CA SER A 358 -4.52 28.16 5.71
C SER A 358 -5.71 28.46 4.79
N ASP A 359 -5.70 27.95 3.56
CA ASP A 359 -6.71 28.18 2.53
C ASP A 359 -7.40 26.86 2.12
N GLY A 360 -8.69 26.79 2.42
CA GLY A 360 -9.56 25.68 2.06
C GLY A 360 -10.00 25.67 0.58
N SER A 361 -9.45 26.54 -0.26
CA SER A 361 -9.81 26.62 -1.67
C SER A 361 -9.21 25.46 -2.48
N LEU A 362 -9.95 25.04 -3.51
CA LEU A 362 -9.46 24.09 -4.51
C LEU A 362 -8.20 24.61 -5.24
N GLU A 363 -8.07 25.92 -5.36
CA GLU A 363 -6.90 26.56 -5.98
C GLU A 363 -5.63 26.31 -5.15
N ALA A 364 -5.70 26.44 -3.82
CA ALA A 364 -4.58 26.12 -2.93
C ALA A 364 -4.20 24.63 -3.01
N ALA A 365 -5.19 23.73 -3.04
CA ALA A 365 -4.97 22.30 -3.23
C ALA A 365 -4.27 22.00 -4.57
N ARG A 366 -4.74 22.59 -5.67
CA ARG A 366 -4.12 22.45 -7.00
C ARG A 366 -2.71 23.03 -7.05
N ALA A 367 -2.47 24.17 -6.41
CA ALA A 367 -1.16 24.80 -6.35
C ALA A 367 -0.14 23.91 -5.62
N PHE A 368 -0.52 23.35 -4.47
CA PHE A 368 0.32 22.42 -3.71
C PHE A 368 0.61 21.13 -4.48
N ALA A 369 -0.42 20.50 -5.06
CA ALA A 369 -0.28 19.33 -5.91
C ALA A 369 0.71 19.60 -7.06
N THR A 370 0.54 20.74 -7.75
CA THR A 370 1.40 21.17 -8.87
C THR A 370 2.85 21.37 -8.41
N ALA A 371 3.06 22.03 -7.27
CA ALA A 371 4.39 22.23 -6.70
C ALA A 371 5.09 20.90 -6.37
N ALA A 372 4.37 19.95 -5.77
CA ALA A 372 4.88 18.61 -5.44
C ALA A 372 5.26 17.81 -6.71
N VAL A 373 4.40 17.80 -7.74
CA VAL A 373 4.71 17.13 -9.03
C VAL A 373 5.95 17.75 -9.68
N HIS A 374 6.04 19.08 -9.74
CA HIS A 374 7.18 19.76 -10.35
C HIS A 374 8.49 19.47 -9.62
N LEU A 375 8.50 19.58 -8.30
CA LEU A 375 9.68 19.27 -7.50
C LEU A 375 10.06 17.78 -7.61
N GLY A 376 9.08 16.88 -7.61
CA GLY A 376 9.33 15.45 -7.80
C GLY A 376 10.01 15.14 -9.15
N LYS A 377 9.56 15.80 -10.22
CA LYS A 377 10.22 15.73 -11.54
C LYS A 377 11.62 16.32 -11.50
N GLU A 378 11.82 17.46 -10.84
CA GLU A 378 13.15 18.07 -10.67
C GLU A 378 14.10 17.12 -9.94
N ILE A 379 13.68 16.53 -8.81
CA ILE A 379 14.46 15.54 -8.05
C ILE A 379 14.88 14.40 -8.98
N LEU A 380 13.93 13.83 -9.71
CA LEU A 380 14.21 12.73 -10.62
C LEU A 380 15.21 13.13 -11.73
N ILE A 381 14.97 14.25 -12.41
CA ILE A 381 15.80 14.70 -13.54
C ILE A 381 17.22 15.07 -13.08
N THR A 382 17.35 15.73 -11.93
CA THR A 382 18.63 16.26 -11.45
C THR A 382 19.49 15.22 -10.73
N THR A 383 18.86 14.28 -10.03
CA THR A 383 19.57 13.34 -9.15
C THR A 383 19.39 11.87 -9.53
N GLY A 384 18.38 11.54 -10.35
CA GLY A 384 17.97 10.15 -10.58
C GLY A 384 17.28 9.49 -9.38
N ASP A 385 16.90 10.25 -8.35
CA ASP A 385 16.31 9.72 -7.11
C ASP A 385 14.82 9.41 -7.26
N HIS A 386 14.53 8.19 -7.72
CA HIS A 386 13.16 7.67 -7.81
C HIS A 386 12.50 7.51 -6.44
N ALA A 387 13.26 7.12 -5.40
CA ALA A 387 12.74 6.97 -4.05
C ALA A 387 12.29 8.34 -3.50
N GLY A 388 13.14 9.35 -3.61
CA GLY A 388 12.84 10.71 -3.17
C GLY A 388 11.61 11.29 -3.86
N ARG A 389 11.43 11.03 -5.17
CA ARG A 389 10.20 11.40 -5.88
C ARG A 389 8.97 10.71 -5.30
N VAL A 390 9.01 9.39 -5.09
CA VAL A 390 7.87 8.64 -4.51
C VAL A 390 7.52 9.16 -3.12
N GLU A 391 8.52 9.34 -2.24
CA GLU A 391 8.27 9.81 -0.87
C GLU A 391 7.71 11.25 -0.85
N LEU A 392 8.14 12.13 -1.77
CA LEU A 392 7.56 13.47 -1.91
C LEU A 392 6.08 13.40 -2.33
N LEU A 393 5.72 12.53 -3.26
CA LEU A 393 4.33 12.42 -3.72
C LEU A 393 3.43 11.75 -2.66
N ARG A 394 3.95 10.81 -1.87
CA ARG A 394 3.25 10.28 -0.68
C ARG A 394 2.99 11.36 0.36
N TYR A 395 4.02 12.15 0.67
CA TYR A 395 3.86 13.32 1.52
C TYR A 395 2.75 14.25 1.01
N ALA A 396 2.74 14.55 -0.29
CA ALA A 396 1.70 15.38 -0.89
C ALA A 396 0.31 14.75 -0.79
N ALA A 397 0.19 13.43 -1.01
CA ALA A 397 -1.06 12.69 -0.88
C ALA A 397 -1.65 12.81 0.53
N VAL A 398 -0.83 12.66 1.58
CA VAL A 398 -1.27 12.81 2.98
C VAL A 398 -1.74 14.24 3.27
N LYS A 399 -1.02 15.26 2.80
CA LYS A 399 -1.41 16.66 3.01
C LYS A 399 -2.70 17.04 2.30
N LEU A 400 -2.90 16.54 1.09
CA LEU A 400 -4.14 16.75 0.35
C LEU A 400 -5.32 15.96 0.94
N TRP A 401 -5.07 14.76 1.46
CA TRP A 401 -6.06 14.01 2.25
C TRP A 401 -6.50 14.79 3.48
N ASP A 402 -5.55 15.39 4.21
CA ASP A 402 -5.85 16.21 5.38
C ASP A 402 -6.65 17.47 5.01
N TRP A 403 -6.22 18.17 3.96
CA TRP A 403 -6.96 19.32 3.43
C TRP A 403 -8.41 18.95 3.07
N GLN A 404 -8.62 17.85 2.35
CA GLN A 404 -9.94 17.36 1.97
C GLN A 404 -10.82 17.10 3.19
N ARG A 405 -10.26 16.41 4.21
CA ARG A 405 -10.94 16.16 5.47
C ARG A 405 -11.37 17.46 6.15
N ARG A 406 -10.49 18.47 6.24
CA ARG A 406 -10.75 19.77 6.90
C ARG A 406 -11.76 20.65 6.17
N HIS A 407 -11.87 20.51 4.84
CA HIS A 407 -12.62 21.45 3.99
C HIS A 407 -13.78 20.83 3.21
N GLY A 408 -14.14 19.56 3.48
CA GLY A 408 -15.26 18.88 2.82
C GLY A 408 -15.64 17.51 3.39
N GLY A 409 -14.84 16.93 4.30
CA GLY A 409 -15.13 15.66 4.97
C GLY A 409 -15.16 14.43 4.04
N PHE A 410 -15.41 13.24 4.62
CA PHE A 410 -15.66 11.96 3.92
C PHE A 410 -17.15 11.56 3.84
N GLU A 411 -18.08 12.41 4.34
CA GLU A 411 -19.54 12.15 4.25
C GLU A 411 -20.47 13.15 3.47
N GLY A 412 -20.07 14.38 3.08
CA GLY A 412 -20.83 15.23 2.14
C GLY A 412 -20.70 14.81 0.66
N ALA A 413 -21.77 14.88 -0.14
CA ALA A 413 -21.83 14.43 -1.56
C ALA A 413 -20.72 14.92 -2.54
N ASP A 414 -19.80 15.78 -2.08
CA ASP A 414 -18.71 16.44 -2.78
C ASP A 414 -17.32 16.09 -2.18
N HIS A 415 -16.92 14.82 -2.21
CA HIS A 415 -15.66 14.33 -1.61
C HIS A 415 -14.37 14.61 -2.39
N GLY A 416 -13.82 15.82 -2.30
CA GLY A 416 -12.40 16.10 -2.53
C GLY A 416 -11.97 16.23 -3.99
N PHE A 417 -11.42 17.41 -4.31
CA PHE A 417 -11.31 17.92 -5.69
C PHE A 417 -12.70 17.89 -6.40
N PRO A 418 -12.92 18.60 -7.52
CA PRO A 418 -14.21 18.59 -8.20
C PRO A 418 -14.66 17.19 -8.67
N ASP A 419 -13.79 16.18 -8.50
CA ASP A 419 -13.90 14.84 -9.06
C ASP A 419 -14.06 13.72 -8.00
N GLY A 420 -14.25 14.02 -6.71
CA GLY A 420 -14.78 13.04 -5.74
C GLY A 420 -13.86 11.88 -5.30
N GLY A 421 -12.54 11.93 -5.56
CA GLY A 421 -11.60 10.83 -5.30
C GLY A 421 -10.60 11.09 -4.15
N PRO A 422 -9.82 10.07 -3.72
CA PRO A 422 -8.72 10.27 -2.80
C PRO A 422 -7.69 11.19 -3.42
N ALA A 423 -7.03 11.96 -2.57
CA ALA A 423 -5.97 12.81 -3.03
C ALA A 423 -4.81 11.99 -3.59
N PHE A 424 -4.54 12.16 -4.88
CA PHE A 424 -3.22 11.96 -5.49
C PHE A 424 -2.67 10.51 -5.68
N PRO A 425 -3.48 9.42 -5.73
CA PRO A 425 -2.91 8.08 -5.89
C PRO A 425 -2.38 7.81 -7.30
N TYR A 426 -2.87 8.49 -8.33
CA TYR A 426 -2.40 8.31 -9.70
C TYR A 426 -0.93 8.72 -9.85
N GLU A 427 -0.55 9.87 -9.33
CA GLU A 427 0.79 10.45 -9.40
C GLU A 427 1.80 9.62 -8.61
N VAL A 428 1.39 9.08 -7.46
CA VAL A 428 2.19 8.12 -6.70
C VAL A 428 2.39 6.83 -7.50
N GLY A 429 1.31 6.27 -8.06
CA GLY A 429 1.38 5.10 -8.93
C GLY A 429 2.24 5.34 -10.17
N PHE A 430 2.20 6.54 -10.76
CA PHE A 430 3.01 6.93 -11.91
C PHE A 430 4.50 7.04 -11.55
N ALA A 431 4.84 7.57 -10.38
CA ALA A 431 6.23 7.58 -9.93
C ALA A 431 6.79 6.17 -9.69
N PHE A 432 5.96 5.24 -9.18
CA PHE A 432 6.31 3.83 -9.13
C PHE A 432 6.48 3.21 -10.53
N PHE A 433 5.57 3.51 -11.45
CA PHE A 433 5.66 3.05 -12.84
C PHE A 433 6.97 3.49 -13.51
N GLU A 434 7.36 4.77 -13.37
CA GLU A 434 8.65 5.27 -13.86
C GLU A 434 9.85 4.57 -13.19
N ALA A 435 9.77 4.31 -11.89
CA ALA A 435 10.81 3.57 -11.17
C ALA A 435 10.93 2.12 -11.66
N ALA A 436 9.83 1.47 -12.04
CA ALA A 436 9.83 0.10 -12.55
C ALA A 436 10.66 -0.04 -13.83
N PHE A 437 10.58 0.91 -14.76
CA PHE A 437 11.33 0.85 -16.04
C PHE A 437 12.84 0.87 -15.88
N VAL A 438 13.34 1.41 -14.77
CA VAL A 438 14.78 1.47 -14.49
C VAL A 438 15.20 0.54 -13.35
N ASN A 439 14.30 -0.32 -12.88
CA ASN A 439 14.48 -1.13 -11.66
C ASN A 439 14.94 -0.27 -10.46
N GLY A 440 14.39 0.95 -10.35
CA GLY A 440 14.80 1.94 -9.37
C GLY A 440 14.26 1.68 -7.97
N LEU A 441 13.21 0.85 -7.84
CA LEU A 441 12.62 0.46 -6.56
C LEU A 441 12.18 -1.02 -6.57
N PRO A 442 12.25 -1.72 -5.42
CA PRO A 442 11.67 -3.06 -5.28
C PRO A 442 10.17 -3.08 -5.55
N ASP A 443 9.69 -4.09 -6.27
CA ASP A 443 8.28 -4.34 -6.57
C ASP A 443 7.53 -3.10 -7.10
N ALA A 444 8.24 -2.23 -7.82
CA ALA A 444 7.69 -0.96 -8.29
C ALA A 444 6.48 -1.16 -9.21
N MET A 445 6.43 -2.24 -9.98
CA MET A 445 5.30 -2.56 -10.84
C MET A 445 4.05 -2.96 -10.02
N ASP A 446 4.21 -3.80 -9.01
CA ASP A 446 3.12 -4.22 -8.12
C ASP A 446 2.62 -3.03 -7.27
N GLN A 447 3.52 -2.15 -6.87
CA GLN A 447 3.16 -0.90 -6.21
C GLN A 447 2.39 0.02 -7.17
N ALA A 448 2.89 0.29 -8.38
CA ALA A 448 2.15 1.09 -9.37
C ALA A 448 0.74 0.52 -9.60
N PHE A 449 0.64 -0.81 -9.71
CA PHE A 449 -0.62 -1.50 -9.91
C PHE A 449 -1.59 -1.29 -8.74
N SER A 450 -1.18 -1.57 -7.51
CA SER A 450 -2.04 -1.42 -6.32
C SER A 450 -2.49 0.03 -6.10
N TRP A 451 -1.64 1.02 -6.38
CA TRP A 451 -2.01 2.45 -6.30
C TRP A 451 -3.06 2.84 -7.35
N TRP A 452 -2.96 2.34 -8.58
CA TRP A 452 -3.96 2.59 -9.60
C TRP A 452 -5.25 1.78 -9.41
N MET A 453 -5.17 0.59 -8.82
CA MET A 453 -6.37 -0.14 -8.36
C MET A 453 -7.10 0.64 -7.27
N ALA A 454 -6.38 1.28 -6.35
CA ALA A 454 -7.01 2.15 -5.36
C ALA A 454 -7.76 3.31 -6.03
N GLN A 455 -7.17 3.95 -7.05
CA GLN A 455 -7.83 4.99 -7.84
C GLN A 455 -9.08 4.45 -8.58
N ALA A 456 -9.03 3.23 -9.11
CA ALA A 456 -10.16 2.61 -9.79
C ALA A 456 -11.30 2.23 -8.84
N ALA A 457 -11.00 1.81 -7.61
CA ALA A 457 -12.00 1.41 -6.63
C ALA A 457 -12.85 2.59 -6.12
N VAL A 458 -12.21 3.75 -5.96
CA VAL A 458 -12.77 4.94 -5.30
C VAL A 458 -13.38 5.98 -6.22
N ASN A 459 -13.02 5.99 -7.51
CA ASN A 459 -13.44 7.07 -8.41
C ASN A 459 -13.83 6.59 -9.81
N PRO A 460 -14.76 5.62 -9.95
CA PRO A 460 -15.22 5.20 -11.25
C PRO A 460 -15.98 6.33 -11.94
N GLY A 461 -15.58 6.65 -13.17
CA GLY A 461 -16.45 7.38 -14.11
C GLY A 461 -16.47 8.90 -14.01
N ARG A 462 -15.47 9.51 -13.34
CA ARG A 462 -15.37 10.98 -13.27
C ARG A 462 -14.29 11.59 -14.16
N GLY A 463 -13.53 10.77 -14.90
CA GLY A 463 -12.75 11.17 -16.07
C GLY A 463 -11.64 12.22 -15.83
N GLN A 464 -11.46 12.69 -14.60
CA GLN A 464 -10.46 13.68 -14.20
C GLN A 464 -9.88 13.24 -12.86
N THR A 465 -8.61 12.84 -12.86
CA THR A 465 -7.87 12.61 -11.62
C THR A 465 -7.10 13.88 -11.31
N THR A 466 -7.54 14.64 -10.30
CA THR A 466 -6.86 15.76 -9.59
C THR A 466 -6.17 16.86 -10.42
N GLY A 467 -6.22 16.83 -11.75
CA GLY A 467 -5.53 17.78 -12.62
C GLY A 467 -5.69 17.43 -14.10
N ASP A 468 -6.84 17.80 -14.68
CA ASP A 468 -7.12 17.89 -16.13
C ASP A 468 -6.77 16.68 -17.02
N ARG A 469 -6.26 15.58 -16.47
CA ARG A 469 -5.83 14.39 -17.20
C ARG A 469 -6.62 13.18 -16.71
N PRO A 470 -7.36 12.49 -17.59
CA PRO A 470 -7.92 11.19 -17.26
C PRO A 470 -6.79 10.18 -17.00
N LEU A 471 -7.10 9.17 -16.20
CA LEU A 471 -6.28 7.96 -16.12
C LEU A 471 -5.98 7.45 -17.53
N ASN A 472 -4.71 7.21 -17.82
CA ASN A 472 -4.36 6.49 -19.04
C ASN A 472 -4.58 4.99 -18.81
N TRP A 473 -5.78 4.51 -19.10
CA TRP A 473 -6.17 3.12 -18.87
C TRP A 473 -5.34 2.10 -19.66
N ARG A 474 -4.68 2.51 -20.75
CA ARG A 474 -3.66 1.69 -21.41
C ARG A 474 -2.47 1.44 -20.48
N ASP A 475 -2.01 2.46 -19.77
CA ASP A 475 -0.89 2.31 -18.83
C ASP A 475 -1.35 1.44 -17.66
N VAL A 476 -2.56 1.66 -17.12
CA VAL A 476 -3.14 0.85 -16.04
C VAL A 476 -3.19 -0.62 -16.40
N LEU A 477 -3.75 -0.95 -17.56
CA LEU A 477 -3.81 -2.32 -18.05
C LEU A 477 -2.40 -2.90 -18.30
N THR A 478 -1.46 -2.11 -18.83
CA THR A 478 -0.07 -2.55 -19.08
C THR A 478 0.63 -2.90 -17.77
N VAL A 479 0.43 -2.08 -16.74
CA VAL A 479 0.95 -2.31 -15.41
C VAL A 479 0.30 -3.52 -14.76
N ALA A 480 -1.02 -3.68 -14.87
CA ALA A 480 -1.74 -4.85 -14.38
C ALA A 480 -1.20 -6.15 -15.00
N ASP A 481 -1.06 -6.22 -16.34
CA ASP A 481 -0.49 -7.39 -17.00
C ASP A 481 0.98 -7.62 -16.57
N SER A 482 1.77 -6.56 -16.43
CA SER A 482 3.16 -6.67 -15.98
C SER A 482 3.29 -7.15 -14.53
N ALA A 483 2.35 -6.74 -13.66
CA ALA A 483 2.24 -7.15 -12.26
C ALA A 483 1.62 -8.54 -12.08
N GLY A 484 1.29 -9.25 -13.17
CA GLY A 484 0.75 -10.62 -13.05
C GLY A 484 -0.76 -10.68 -12.81
N ALA A 485 -1.52 -9.59 -13.03
CA ALA A 485 -2.96 -9.58 -12.83
C ALA A 485 -3.66 -10.72 -13.60
N GLY A 486 -4.66 -11.32 -12.94
CA GLY A 486 -5.42 -12.43 -13.48
C GLY A 486 -6.43 -12.03 -14.57
N PRO A 487 -6.99 -13.03 -15.28
CA PRO A 487 -7.96 -12.82 -16.35
C PRO A 487 -9.13 -11.89 -15.99
N TRP A 488 -9.73 -12.06 -14.82
CA TRP A 488 -10.89 -11.30 -14.36
C TRP A 488 -10.53 -9.91 -13.88
N THR A 489 -9.37 -9.74 -13.23
CA THR A 489 -8.85 -8.41 -12.90
C THR A 489 -8.60 -7.59 -14.15
N LEU A 490 -7.97 -8.17 -15.18
CA LEU A 490 -7.80 -7.51 -16.48
C LEU A 490 -9.15 -7.20 -17.13
N THR A 491 -10.09 -8.14 -17.10
CA THR A 491 -11.46 -7.94 -17.63
C THR A 491 -12.15 -6.77 -16.92
N TYR A 492 -12.12 -6.74 -15.59
CA TYR A 492 -12.65 -5.64 -14.77
C TYR A 492 -12.06 -4.29 -15.20
N LEU A 493 -10.73 -4.20 -15.32
CA LEU A 493 -10.04 -2.98 -15.76
C LEU A 493 -10.42 -2.55 -17.18
N HIS A 494 -10.60 -3.49 -18.12
CA HIS A 494 -11.10 -3.16 -19.45
C HIS A 494 -12.50 -2.56 -19.40
N LEU A 495 -13.39 -3.11 -18.56
CA LEU A 495 -14.76 -2.63 -18.43
C LEU A 495 -14.81 -1.24 -17.79
N VAL A 496 -14.11 -1.05 -16.67
CA VAL A 496 -14.04 0.25 -15.99
C VAL A 496 -13.38 1.28 -16.90
N GLY A 497 -12.23 0.98 -17.50
CA GLY A 497 -11.54 1.92 -18.38
C GLY A 497 -12.37 2.32 -19.61
N SER A 498 -13.13 1.39 -20.19
CA SER A 498 -14.05 1.72 -21.29
C SER A 498 -15.17 2.66 -20.86
N LEU A 499 -15.71 2.48 -19.66
CA LEU A 499 -16.73 3.37 -19.10
C LEU A 499 -16.15 4.77 -18.91
N GLU A 500 -15.01 4.87 -18.22
CA GLU A 500 -14.39 6.16 -17.92
C GLU A 500 -13.98 6.93 -19.18
N GLU A 501 -13.31 6.26 -20.11
CA GLU A 501 -12.88 6.91 -21.36
C GLU A 501 -14.09 7.34 -22.20
N SER A 502 -15.25 6.70 -22.05
CA SER A 502 -16.49 7.11 -22.74
C SER A 502 -17.23 8.27 -22.09
N GLN A 503 -16.94 8.58 -20.83
CA GLN A 503 -17.54 9.69 -20.10
C GLN A 503 -16.69 10.96 -20.16
N GLY A 504 -15.40 10.84 -20.50
CA GLY A 504 -14.47 11.95 -20.65
C GLY A 504 -14.29 12.45 -22.09
N ALA A 505 -13.40 13.43 -22.27
CA ALA A 505 -13.06 14.00 -23.58
C ALA A 505 -12.44 12.98 -24.56
N LEU A 506 -11.94 11.85 -24.06
CA LEU A 506 -11.41 10.77 -24.89
C LEU A 506 -12.49 10.06 -25.72
N ALA A 507 -13.77 10.23 -25.37
CA ALA A 507 -14.88 9.76 -26.17
C ALA A 507 -14.89 10.41 -27.56
N ASP A 508 -14.45 11.67 -27.66
CA ASP A 508 -14.36 12.41 -28.92
C ASP A 508 -13.18 11.95 -29.80
N ASP A 509 -12.19 11.28 -29.21
CA ASP A 509 -11.02 10.73 -29.88
C ASP A 509 -11.25 9.30 -30.43
N PHE A 510 -12.49 8.81 -30.43
CA PHE A 510 -12.81 7.51 -31.02
C PHE A 510 -12.39 7.47 -32.50
N GLY A 511 -11.76 6.36 -32.91
CA GLY A 511 -11.17 6.22 -34.24
C GLY A 511 -9.72 6.70 -34.37
N THR A 512 -9.12 7.18 -33.27
CA THR A 512 -7.69 7.49 -33.18
C THR A 512 -6.98 6.53 -32.22
N ASP A 513 -5.64 6.52 -32.22
CA ASP A 513 -4.83 5.78 -31.25
C ASP A 513 -4.92 6.31 -29.81
N ARG A 514 -5.50 7.50 -29.63
CA ARG A 514 -5.77 8.10 -28.32
C ARG A 514 -7.12 7.72 -27.76
N GLY A 515 -8.05 7.27 -28.61
CA GLY A 515 -9.37 6.82 -28.20
C GLY A 515 -9.37 5.40 -27.61
N PRO A 516 -10.56 4.84 -27.32
CA PRO A 516 -10.71 3.57 -26.60
C PRO A 516 -10.07 2.33 -27.24
N VAL A 517 -9.68 2.40 -28.52
CA VAL A 517 -8.96 1.29 -29.20
C VAL A 517 -7.68 0.90 -28.47
N ARG A 518 -7.04 1.87 -27.79
CA ARG A 518 -5.83 1.65 -27.01
C ARG A 518 -6.01 0.69 -25.84
N LEU A 519 -7.24 0.53 -25.34
CA LEU A 519 -7.53 -0.45 -24.29
C LEU A 519 -7.26 -1.86 -24.80
N LEU A 520 -7.53 -2.14 -26.08
CA LEU A 520 -7.22 -3.43 -26.70
C LEU A 520 -5.72 -3.65 -26.91
N ALA A 521 -4.91 -2.59 -26.86
CA ALA A 521 -3.46 -2.66 -27.06
C ALA A 521 -2.73 -3.40 -25.93
N VAL A 522 -3.37 -3.55 -24.77
CA VAL A 522 -2.84 -4.38 -23.70
C VAL A 522 -3.26 -5.83 -23.97
N PRO A 523 -2.30 -6.78 -23.99
CA PRO A 523 -2.57 -8.12 -24.47
C PRO A 523 -3.74 -8.78 -23.72
N LEU A 524 -4.85 -9.00 -24.44
CA LEU A 524 -5.95 -9.85 -24.01
C LEU A 524 -5.53 -11.32 -23.81
N ARG A 525 -4.26 -11.66 -24.06
CA ARG A 525 -3.69 -13.01 -24.01
C ARG A 525 -3.96 -13.76 -22.71
N ARG A 526 -4.11 -13.04 -21.59
CA ARG A 526 -4.42 -13.63 -20.28
C ARG A 526 -5.93 -13.69 -19.99
N VAL A 527 -6.75 -12.94 -20.72
CA VAL A 527 -8.22 -13.03 -20.62
C VAL A 527 -8.67 -14.34 -21.27
N ALA A 528 -9.58 -15.08 -20.61
CA ALA A 528 -10.11 -16.34 -21.14
C ALA A 528 -10.76 -16.15 -22.53
N GLY A 529 -10.65 -17.15 -23.41
CA GLY A 529 -11.10 -17.09 -24.80
C GLY A 529 -12.52 -16.53 -25.00
N PRO A 530 -13.55 -17.06 -24.32
CA PRO A 530 -14.92 -16.56 -24.44
C PRO A 530 -15.08 -15.09 -23.98
N VAL A 531 -14.45 -14.72 -22.87
CA VAL A 531 -14.48 -13.34 -22.35
C VAL A 531 -13.75 -12.39 -23.30
N ARG A 532 -12.62 -12.83 -23.86
CA ARG A 532 -11.87 -12.12 -24.89
C ARG A 532 -12.72 -11.89 -26.13
N ALA A 533 -13.40 -12.92 -26.64
CA ALA A 533 -14.31 -12.81 -27.77
C ALA A 533 -15.41 -11.77 -27.49
N ALA A 534 -16.02 -11.80 -26.31
CA ALA A 534 -17.04 -10.86 -25.90
C ALA A 534 -16.54 -9.41 -25.79
N LEU A 535 -15.34 -9.17 -25.24
CA LEU A 535 -14.71 -7.84 -25.21
C LEU A 535 -14.41 -7.31 -26.62
N MET A 536 -13.93 -8.16 -27.53
CA MET A 536 -13.68 -7.78 -28.93
C MET A 536 -14.98 -7.51 -29.69
N ARG A 537 -16.01 -8.34 -29.48
CA ARG A 537 -17.35 -8.16 -30.03
C ARG A 537 -17.92 -6.80 -29.62
N ARG A 538 -17.81 -6.46 -28.33
CA ARG A 538 -18.20 -5.16 -27.77
C ARG A 538 -17.48 -4.01 -28.47
N PHE A 539 -16.17 -4.12 -28.68
CA PHE A 539 -15.38 -3.09 -29.36
C PHE A 539 -15.77 -2.90 -30.83
N LEU A 540 -15.79 -3.98 -31.61
CA LEU A 540 -16.13 -3.94 -33.04
C LEU A 540 -17.55 -3.43 -33.28
N THR A 541 -18.50 -3.75 -32.38
CA THR A 541 -19.86 -3.22 -32.45
C THR A 541 -19.89 -1.70 -32.26
N ARG A 542 -19.11 -1.18 -31.30
CA ARG A 542 -19.00 0.27 -31.06
C ARG A 542 -18.32 0.98 -32.24
N GLU A 543 -17.30 0.37 -32.82
CA GLU A 543 -16.59 0.89 -33.99
C GLU A 543 -17.48 0.92 -35.24
N ALA A 544 -18.26 -0.14 -35.48
CA ALA A 544 -19.24 -0.16 -36.56
C ALA A 544 -20.28 0.97 -36.42
N ALA A 545 -20.75 1.21 -35.19
CA ALA A 545 -21.67 2.32 -34.92
C ALA A 545 -21.03 3.70 -35.15
N PHE A 546 -19.76 3.87 -34.77
CA PHE A 546 -19.00 5.10 -34.99
C PHE A 546 -18.84 5.41 -36.50
N LEU A 547 -18.44 4.42 -37.29
CA LEU A 547 -18.32 4.55 -38.75
C LEU A 547 -19.68 4.82 -39.42
N ALA A 548 -20.74 4.12 -38.99
CA ALA A 548 -22.09 4.37 -39.49
C ALA A 548 -22.60 5.78 -39.17
N GLY A 549 -22.10 6.39 -38.10
CA GLY A 549 -22.33 7.79 -37.72
C GLY A 549 -21.52 8.81 -38.52
N GLY A 550 -20.67 8.38 -39.46
CA GLY A 550 -19.80 9.25 -40.25
C GLY A 550 -18.42 9.50 -39.63
N GLY A 551 -18.04 8.75 -38.59
CA GLY A 551 -16.68 8.72 -38.08
C GLY A 551 -15.67 8.16 -39.08
N SER A 552 -14.38 8.37 -38.81
CA SER A 552 -13.27 7.86 -39.63
C SER A 552 -12.15 7.32 -38.75
N LEU A 553 -11.46 6.27 -39.19
CA LEU A 553 -10.34 5.69 -38.45
C LEU A 553 -9.00 6.22 -38.97
N THR A 554 -8.04 6.49 -38.06
CA THR A 554 -6.68 6.87 -38.44
C THR A 554 -5.83 5.63 -38.73
N SER A 555 -4.70 5.83 -39.43
CA SER A 555 -3.72 4.76 -39.65
C SER A 555 -3.21 4.16 -38.35
N GLU A 556 -3.05 4.97 -37.30
CA GLU A 556 -2.58 4.52 -36.00
C GLU A 556 -3.63 3.67 -35.29
N HIS A 557 -4.93 3.98 -35.45
CA HIS A 557 -6.03 3.14 -34.96
C HIS A 557 -5.97 1.73 -35.57
N HIS A 558 -5.81 1.63 -36.89
CA HIS A 558 -5.64 0.35 -37.59
C HIS A 558 -4.46 -0.45 -37.05
N VAL A 559 -3.32 0.20 -36.81
CA VAL A 559 -2.13 -0.45 -36.23
C VAL A 559 -2.42 -1.00 -34.82
N VAL A 560 -3.09 -0.23 -33.97
CA VAL A 560 -3.44 -0.66 -32.62
C VAL A 560 -4.40 -1.86 -32.66
N LEU A 561 -5.46 -1.79 -33.46
CA LEU A 561 -6.43 -2.87 -33.61
C LEU A 561 -5.79 -4.14 -34.17
N GLY A 562 -4.99 -4.03 -35.24
CA GLY A 562 -4.32 -5.16 -35.86
C GLY A 562 -3.31 -5.85 -34.93
N ASN A 563 -2.61 -5.08 -34.09
CA ASN A 563 -1.72 -5.66 -33.08
C ASN A 563 -2.52 -6.35 -31.97
N ALA A 564 -3.57 -5.72 -31.46
CA ALA A 564 -4.46 -6.32 -30.46
C ALA A 564 -5.07 -7.65 -30.95
N TRP A 565 -5.53 -7.67 -32.20
CA TRP A 565 -6.03 -8.89 -32.84
C TRP A 565 -4.96 -9.97 -32.89
N ARG A 566 -3.77 -9.65 -33.38
CA ARG A 566 -2.65 -10.61 -33.49
C ARG A 566 -2.27 -11.21 -32.14
N ASP A 567 -2.24 -10.40 -31.09
CA ASP A 567 -1.87 -10.84 -29.75
C ASP A 567 -2.97 -11.66 -29.07
N GLY A 568 -4.24 -11.46 -29.47
CA GLY A 568 -5.41 -12.07 -28.84
C GLY A 568 -6.01 -13.26 -29.60
N CYS A 569 -5.77 -13.41 -30.89
CA CYS A 569 -6.55 -14.33 -31.70
C CYS A 569 -6.23 -15.83 -31.48
N ASP A 570 -5.04 -16.15 -30.95
CA ASP A 570 -4.63 -17.53 -30.66
C ASP A 570 -5.45 -18.16 -29.52
N GLY A 571 -6.04 -17.33 -28.65
CA GLY A 571 -6.94 -17.79 -27.58
C GLY A 571 -8.40 -17.90 -28.02
N LEU A 572 -8.71 -17.67 -29.30
CA LEU A 572 -10.05 -17.76 -29.87
C LEU A 572 -10.21 -19.03 -30.71
N THR A 573 -11.38 -19.62 -30.67
CA THR A 573 -11.77 -20.72 -31.56
C THR A 573 -11.92 -20.22 -33.01
N PRO A 574 -11.84 -21.12 -34.02
CA PRO A 574 -12.09 -20.73 -35.41
C PRO A 574 -13.46 -20.07 -35.63
N ASP A 575 -14.49 -20.53 -34.92
CA ASP A 575 -15.85 -19.99 -35.02
C ASP A 575 -15.94 -18.59 -34.42
N GLU A 576 -15.36 -18.35 -33.24
CA GLU A 576 -15.27 -17.00 -32.65
C GLU A 576 -14.51 -16.03 -33.55
N ARG A 577 -13.41 -16.49 -34.18
CA ARG A 577 -12.65 -15.66 -35.12
C ARG A 577 -13.48 -15.31 -36.36
N ALA A 578 -14.21 -16.28 -36.91
CA ALA A 578 -15.08 -16.06 -38.05
C ALA A 578 -16.22 -15.09 -37.72
N GLU A 579 -16.82 -15.22 -36.54
CA GLU A 579 -17.87 -14.33 -36.05
C GLU A 579 -17.37 -12.89 -35.89
N LEU A 580 -16.23 -12.68 -35.20
CA LEU A 580 -15.67 -11.34 -35.01
C LEU A 580 -15.32 -10.67 -36.33
N ARG A 581 -14.80 -11.42 -37.31
CA ARG A 581 -14.55 -10.91 -38.67
C ARG A 581 -15.83 -10.53 -39.41
N ALA A 582 -16.91 -11.28 -39.21
CA ALA A 582 -18.20 -10.97 -39.83
C ALA A 582 -18.84 -9.70 -39.22
N LEU A 583 -18.55 -9.41 -37.96
CA LEU A 583 -18.99 -8.18 -37.28
C LEU A 583 -18.14 -6.95 -37.65
N ALA A 584 -16.88 -7.17 -38.02
CA ALA A 584 -15.94 -6.11 -38.31
C ALA A 584 -16.36 -5.28 -39.54
N PRO A 585 -16.36 -3.94 -39.46
CA PRO A 585 -16.54 -3.07 -40.61
C PRO A 585 -15.55 -3.40 -41.74
N SER A 586 -15.96 -3.20 -42.99
CA SER A 586 -15.09 -3.50 -44.15
C SER A 586 -13.77 -2.74 -44.12
N GLU A 587 -13.74 -1.57 -43.47
CA GLU A 587 -12.54 -0.72 -43.30
C GLU A 587 -11.44 -1.40 -42.47
N VAL A 588 -11.80 -2.21 -41.47
CA VAL A 588 -10.85 -2.91 -40.57
C VAL A 588 -10.68 -4.39 -40.88
N ALA A 589 -11.34 -4.92 -41.92
CA ALA A 589 -11.29 -6.34 -42.27
C ALA A 589 -9.86 -6.83 -42.52
N ALA A 590 -8.98 -5.97 -43.04
CA ALA A 590 -7.57 -6.28 -43.26
C ALA A 590 -6.79 -6.42 -41.94
N ASP A 591 -7.15 -5.66 -40.90
CA ASP A 591 -6.49 -5.70 -39.60
C ASP A 591 -6.73 -7.04 -38.89
N LEU A 592 -7.91 -7.64 -39.10
CA LEU A 592 -8.30 -8.92 -38.51
C LEU A 592 -7.93 -10.15 -39.37
N ALA A 593 -7.28 -9.93 -40.52
CA ALA A 593 -6.87 -11.00 -41.42
C ALA A 593 -5.68 -11.80 -40.86
N ALA A 594 -4.86 -11.17 -40.02
CA ALA A 594 -3.66 -11.78 -39.43
C ALA A 594 -4.01 -12.69 -38.24
N CYS A 595 -4.68 -13.82 -38.51
CA CYS A 595 -4.75 -14.97 -37.60
C CYS A 595 -5.37 -16.19 -38.31
N PRO A 596 -4.60 -17.23 -38.65
CA PRO A 596 -5.12 -18.35 -39.44
C PRO A 596 -6.27 -19.11 -38.77
#